data_AF-A0A135Z6E0-F1
#
_entry.id   AF-A0A135Z6E0-F1
#
_cell.length_a   1.000
_cell.length_b   1.000
_cell.length_c   1.000
_cell.angle_alpha   90.00
_cell.angle_beta   90.00
_cell.angle_gamma   90.00
#
_symmetry.space_group_name_H-M   'P 1'
#
loop_
_entity.id
_entity.type
_entity.pdbx_description
1 polymer ?
#
loop_
_entity_poly.entity_id
_entity_poly.type
_entity_poly.pdbx_seq_one_letter_code
_entity_poly.pdbx_strand_id
1 'polypeptide(L)'
;MNQLKNCNKLASYHWETVAASQEEFRILENYMNKDKLYLFVSRDILDSNYDLSKVTLGDKPIKLVESSFNLPGTGLKALFLVGKFDLKDKSSSDVLKVPGLNKAGNVAVGYKKK
;
A
#
# COMPACT_ATOMS: atom_id res chain seq x y z
N MET A 1 -12.81 -25.40 -11.14
CA MET A 1 -12.81 -23.93 -10.95
C MET A 1 -11.92 -23.58 -9.78
N ASN A 2 -10.84 -22.84 -10.04
CA ASN A 2 -9.72 -22.57 -9.12
C ASN A 2 -10.04 -21.45 -8.09
N GLN A 3 -10.73 -21.77 -7.00
CA GLN A 3 -11.05 -20.79 -5.94
C GLN A 3 -10.24 -20.96 -4.63
N LEU A 4 -9.31 -21.91 -4.54
CA LEU A 4 -8.63 -22.23 -3.27
C LEU A 4 -7.14 -21.83 -3.15
N LYS A 5 -6.53 -21.22 -4.18
CA LYS A 5 -5.09 -20.84 -4.12
C LYS A 5 -4.80 -19.43 -3.60
N ASN A 6 -5.79 -18.53 -3.52
CA ASN A 6 -5.54 -17.11 -3.19
C ASN A 6 -5.76 -16.72 -1.72
N CYS A 7 -6.53 -17.49 -0.93
CA CYS A 7 -6.75 -17.16 0.48
C CYS A 7 -5.48 -17.23 1.35
N ASN A 8 -4.61 -18.22 1.10
CA ASN A 8 -3.34 -18.34 1.83
C ASN A 8 -2.39 -17.16 1.59
N LYS A 9 -2.46 -16.54 0.42
CA LYS A 9 -1.62 -15.37 0.11
C LYS A 9 -2.11 -14.11 0.82
N LEU A 10 -3.40 -14.02 1.17
CA LEU A 10 -4.01 -12.93 1.97
C LEU A 10 -3.67 -13.06 3.45
N ALA A 11 -3.70 -14.29 3.98
CA ALA A 11 -3.40 -14.57 5.38
C ALA A 11 -1.98 -14.16 5.80
N SER A 12 -1.04 -14.10 4.85
CA SER A 12 0.33 -13.67 5.10
C SER A 12 0.53 -12.15 5.13
N TYR A 13 -0.49 -11.30 4.96
CA TYR A 13 -0.32 -9.84 5.02
C TYR A 13 -1.15 -9.21 6.14
N HIS A 14 -0.57 -8.20 6.78
CA HIS A 14 -1.30 -7.22 7.56
C HIS A 14 -1.36 -5.95 6.72
N TRP A 15 -2.51 -5.27 6.72
CA TRP A 15 -2.68 -4.01 6.03
C TRP A 15 -3.67 -3.15 6.78
N GLU A 16 -3.48 -1.84 6.68
CA GLU A 16 -4.39 -0.84 7.18
C GLU A 16 -4.63 0.19 6.08
N THR A 17 -5.89 0.56 5.89
CA THR A 17 -6.26 1.63 4.96
C THR A 17 -5.76 2.95 5.50
N VAL A 18 -5.00 3.67 4.69
CA VAL A 18 -4.53 5.00 5.05
C VAL A 18 -5.54 6.03 4.58
N ALA A 19 -5.75 7.05 5.37
CA ALA A 19 -6.54 8.20 4.94
C ALA A 19 -5.73 8.99 3.91
N ALA A 20 -5.80 8.61 2.64
CA ALA A 20 -5.10 9.28 1.54
C ALA A 20 -5.47 10.77 1.40
N SER A 21 -6.58 11.22 2.01
CA SER A 21 -6.94 12.64 2.10
C SER A 21 -5.92 13.49 2.84
N GLN A 22 -5.01 12.88 3.61
CA GLN A 22 -3.81 13.55 4.10
C GLN A 22 -2.71 13.34 3.05
N GLU A 23 -2.30 14.42 2.38
CA GLU A 23 -1.19 14.42 1.41
C GLU A 23 0.07 13.73 1.97
N GLU A 24 0.20 13.78 3.29
CA GLU A 24 1.24 13.19 4.11
C GLU A 24 0.63 12.27 5.18
N PHE A 25 0.90 10.96 5.08
CA PHE A 25 0.51 9.98 6.09
C PHE A 25 1.74 9.49 6.86
N ARG A 26 1.78 9.77 8.17
CA ARG A 26 2.87 9.30 9.03
C ARG A 26 2.76 7.78 9.23
N ILE A 27 3.79 7.06 8.83
CA ILE A 27 3.84 5.61 9.04
C ILE A 27 4.18 5.34 10.51
N LEU A 28 3.36 4.52 11.16
CA LEU A 28 3.58 4.13 12.55
C LEU A 28 4.84 3.26 12.67
N GLU A 29 5.51 3.33 13.82
CA GLU A 29 6.80 2.65 14.08
C GLU A 29 6.71 1.12 13.89
N ASN A 30 5.55 0.52 14.17
CA ASN A 30 5.29 -0.92 13.99
C ASN A 30 5.34 -1.38 12.52
N TYR A 31 5.17 -0.47 11.55
CA TYR A 31 5.37 -0.74 10.13
C TYR A 31 6.82 -0.53 9.71
N MET A 32 7.53 0.39 10.38
CA MET A 32 8.93 0.72 10.08
C MET A 32 9.90 -0.34 10.56
N ASN A 33 9.52 -1.16 11.55
CA ASN A 33 10.31 -2.31 12.00
C ASN A 33 10.28 -3.52 11.05
N LYS A 34 9.69 -3.38 9.86
CA LYS A 34 9.59 -4.44 8.84
C LYS A 34 10.66 -4.25 7.77
N ASP A 35 11.00 -5.33 7.07
CA ASP A 35 11.96 -5.24 5.95
C ASP A 35 11.35 -4.57 4.72
N LYS A 36 10.04 -4.74 4.51
CA LYS A 36 9.31 -4.26 3.33
C LYS A 36 7.93 -3.75 3.71
N LEU A 37 7.61 -2.57 3.20
CA LEU A 37 6.26 -2.04 3.16
C LEU A 37 5.66 -2.27 1.78
N TYR A 38 4.35 -2.47 1.72
CA TYR A 38 3.60 -2.73 0.50
C TYR A 38 2.54 -1.64 0.36
N LEU A 39 2.42 -1.08 -0.84
CA LEU A 39 1.37 -0.11 -1.19
C LEU A 39 0.25 -0.83 -1.92
N PHE A 40 -0.96 -0.63 -1.43
CA PHE A 40 -2.17 -1.08 -2.09
C PHE A 40 -3.03 0.11 -2.50
N VAL A 41 -3.65 0.04 -3.66
CA VAL A 41 -4.54 1.09 -4.17
C VAL A 41 -5.87 0.52 -4.64
N SER A 42 -6.94 1.30 -4.58
CA SER A 42 -8.23 0.89 -5.09
C SER A 42 -8.25 0.85 -6.63
N ARG A 43 -9.21 0.12 -7.19
CA ARG A 43 -9.45 0.12 -8.64
C ARG A 43 -9.63 1.54 -9.20
N ASP A 44 -10.31 2.42 -8.46
CA ASP A 44 -10.51 3.83 -8.85
C ASP A 44 -9.19 4.55 -9.20
N ILE A 45 -8.07 4.21 -8.54
CA ILE A 45 -6.75 4.80 -8.81
C ILE A 45 -6.06 4.17 -10.01
N LEU A 46 -6.26 2.87 -10.21
CA LEU A 46 -5.74 2.17 -11.38
C LEU A 46 -6.41 2.67 -12.66
N ASP A 47 -7.74 2.82 -12.62
CA ASP A 47 -8.54 3.24 -13.76
C ASP A 47 -8.39 4.74 -14.07
N SER A 48 -7.93 5.55 -13.11
CA SER A 48 -7.71 6.98 -13.30
C SER A 48 -6.40 7.33 -14.02
N ASN A 49 -5.57 6.33 -14.37
CA ASN A 49 -4.22 6.53 -14.92
C ASN A 49 -3.32 7.40 -14.01
N TYR A 50 -3.54 7.33 -12.70
CA TYR A 50 -2.70 8.05 -11.75
C TYR A 50 -1.25 7.54 -11.82
N ASP A 51 -0.31 8.48 -11.90
CA ASP A 51 1.12 8.17 -11.94
C ASP A 51 1.63 7.77 -10.54
N LEU A 52 1.64 6.46 -10.29
CA LEU A 52 2.09 5.86 -9.03
C LEU A 52 3.58 6.09 -8.74
N SER A 53 4.40 6.50 -9.73
CA SER A 53 5.81 6.83 -9.49
C SER A 53 5.99 8.06 -8.58
N LYS A 54 4.96 8.90 -8.47
CA LYS A 54 4.91 10.07 -7.58
C LYS A 54 4.74 9.72 -6.10
N VAL A 55 4.42 8.46 -5.78
CA VAL A 55 4.25 8.01 -4.41
C VAL A 55 5.62 7.73 -3.78
N THR A 56 5.92 8.40 -2.67
CA THR A 56 7.18 8.24 -1.94
C THR A 56 6.94 7.88 -0.49
N LEU A 57 7.95 7.30 0.14
CA LEU A 57 8.02 7.11 1.58
C LEU A 57 9.28 7.83 2.09
N GLY A 58 9.09 8.97 2.75
CA GLY A 58 10.14 9.97 2.88
C GLY A 58 10.58 10.44 1.49
N ASP A 59 11.89 10.41 1.25
CA ASP A 59 12.49 10.72 -0.07
C ASP A 59 12.67 9.47 -0.95
N LYS A 60 12.25 8.29 -0.47
CA LYS A 60 12.45 7.03 -1.19
C LYS A 60 11.28 6.77 -2.16
N PRO A 61 11.55 6.58 -3.46
CA PRO A 61 10.51 6.27 -4.43
C PRO A 61 9.97 4.84 -4.22
N ILE A 62 8.73 4.62 -4.65
CA ILE A 62 8.14 3.29 -4.66
C ILE A 62 8.72 2.42 -5.79
N LYS A 63 8.93 1.13 -5.51
CA LYS A 63 9.16 0.14 -6.55
C LYS A 63 7.84 -0.48 -6.98
N LEU A 64 7.40 -0.18 -8.20
CA LEU A 64 6.17 -0.76 -8.76
C LEU A 64 6.30 -2.27 -8.91
N VAL A 65 5.18 -2.96 -8.74
CA VAL A 65 5.11 -4.42 -8.87
C VAL A 65 3.91 -4.83 -9.70
N GLU A 66 4.16 -5.74 -10.63
CA GLU A 66 3.09 -6.46 -11.31
C GLU A 66 2.57 -7.55 -10.36
N SER A 67 1.48 -7.25 -9.66
CA SER A 67 0.83 -8.19 -8.75
C SER A 67 -0.68 -8.23 -9.00
N SER A 68 -1.19 -9.41 -9.34
CA SER A 68 -2.61 -9.65 -9.65
C SER A 68 -3.44 -10.00 -8.41
N PHE A 69 -3.11 -9.42 -7.26
CA PHE A 69 -3.64 -9.83 -5.97
C PHE A 69 -4.45 -8.72 -5.33
N ASN A 70 -5.67 -9.04 -4.90
CA ASN A 70 -6.61 -8.10 -4.33
C ASN A 70 -6.97 -8.43 -2.88
N LEU A 71 -6.97 -7.42 -2.01
CA LEU A 71 -7.49 -7.49 -0.65
C LEU A 71 -8.89 -6.88 -0.59
N PRO A 72 -9.79 -7.41 0.25
CA PRO A 72 -11.00 -6.67 0.61
C PRO A 72 -10.58 -5.42 1.41
N GLY A 73 -10.88 -4.26 0.87
CA GLY A 73 -10.74 -2.96 1.49
C GLY A 73 -11.99 -2.58 2.30
N THR A 74 -11.90 -1.46 3.01
CA THR A 74 -13.03 -0.90 3.73
C THR A 74 -14.15 -0.52 2.76
N GLY A 75 -15.41 -0.83 3.11
CA GLY A 75 -16.56 -0.51 2.28
C GLY A 75 -16.69 -1.31 0.98
N LEU A 76 -16.34 -2.61 0.97
CA LEU A 76 -16.43 -3.54 -0.17
C LEU A 76 -15.52 -3.21 -1.37
N LYS A 77 -14.61 -2.23 -1.24
CA LYS A 77 -13.65 -1.90 -2.31
C LYS A 77 -12.54 -2.94 -2.41
N ALA A 78 -12.14 -3.33 -3.61
CA ALA A 78 -10.94 -4.15 -3.81
C ALA A 78 -9.67 -3.28 -3.83
N LEU A 79 -8.64 -3.67 -3.08
CA LEU A 79 -7.33 -3.03 -3.05
C LEU A 79 -6.28 -3.92 -3.73
N PHE A 80 -5.51 -3.35 -4.65
CA PHE A 80 -4.53 -4.05 -5.46
C PHE A 80 -3.12 -3.71 -5.02
N LEU A 81 -2.25 -4.72 -4.87
CA LEU A 81 -0.84 -4.50 -4.59
C LEU A 81 -0.14 -3.90 -5.82
N VAL A 82 0.34 -2.67 -5.71
CA VAL A 82 0.96 -1.95 -6.84
C VAL A 82 2.41 -1.56 -6.62
N GLY A 83 2.88 -1.55 -5.37
CA GLY A 83 4.29 -1.29 -5.14
C GLY A 83 4.79 -1.70 -3.78
N LYS A 84 6.10 -1.58 -3.62
CA LYS A 84 6.85 -1.96 -2.43
C LYS A 84 7.86 -0.89 -2.09
N PHE A 85 8.04 -0.64 -0.80
CA PHE A 85 9.13 0.18 -0.29
C PHE A 85 10.12 -0.71 0.46
N ASP A 86 11.39 -0.66 0.08
CA ASP A 86 12.46 -1.30 0.83
C ASP A 86 12.75 -0.45 2.07
N LEU A 87 12.51 -1.01 3.27
CA LEU A 87 12.64 -0.28 4.54
C LEU A 87 14.05 -0.32 5.14
N LYS A 88 15.04 -0.88 4.41
CA LYS A 88 16.46 -0.76 4.81
C LYS A 88 16.85 0.71 4.95
N ASP A 89 17.48 1.02 6.09
CA ASP A 89 18.04 2.34 6.41
C ASP A 89 16.99 3.47 6.46
N LYS A 90 15.84 3.22 7.11
CA LYS A 90 14.77 4.22 7.25
C LYS A 90 14.69 4.81 8.65
N SER A 91 14.24 6.06 8.73
CA SER A 91 13.90 6.71 9.99
C SER A 91 12.54 6.22 10.47
N SER A 92 12.33 6.08 11.78
CA SER A 92 11.01 5.75 12.35
C SER A 92 9.93 6.82 12.08
N SER A 93 10.32 7.95 11.48
CA SER A 93 9.46 9.10 11.18
C SER A 93 9.12 9.27 9.70
N ASP A 94 9.36 8.29 8.83
CA ASP A 94 9.08 8.48 7.40
C ASP A 94 7.58 8.70 7.13
N VAL A 95 7.32 9.59 6.16
CA VAL A 95 5.99 10.00 5.76
C VAL A 95 5.69 9.43 4.39
N LEU A 96 4.58 8.70 4.27
CA LEU A 96 4.04 8.31 2.98
C LEU A 96 3.41 9.53 2.31
N LYS A 97 3.93 9.92 1.15
CA LYS A 97 3.40 11.03 0.36
C LYS A 97 2.64 10.50 -0.84
N VAL A 98 1.39 10.92 -0.98
CA VAL A 98 0.50 10.49 -2.06
C VAL A 98 -0.15 11.71 -2.72
N PRO A 99 0.61 12.48 -3.50
CA PRO A 99 0.15 13.76 -4.01
C PRO A 99 -1.06 13.60 -4.96
N GLY A 100 -2.06 14.49 -4.81
CA GLY A 100 -3.20 14.53 -5.73
C GLY A 100 -4.28 13.46 -5.52
N LEU A 101 -4.15 12.58 -4.52
CA LEU A 101 -5.22 11.64 -4.12
C LEU A 101 -5.96 12.15 -2.88
N ASN A 102 -7.05 12.90 -3.06
CA ASN A 102 -7.77 13.55 -1.95
C ASN A 102 -8.85 12.66 -1.26
N LYS A 103 -8.97 11.37 -1.62
CA LYS A 103 -10.05 10.50 -1.15
C LYS A 103 -9.54 9.38 -0.25
N ALA A 104 -9.96 9.41 1.03
CA ALA A 104 -9.64 8.36 2.00
C ALA A 104 -10.14 6.97 1.54
N GLY A 105 -9.38 5.92 1.89
CA GLY A 105 -9.72 4.53 1.56
C GLY A 105 -9.35 4.08 0.15
N ASN A 106 -8.78 4.96 -0.68
CA ASN A 106 -8.24 4.59 -1.99
C ASN A 106 -6.80 4.06 -1.95
N VAL A 107 -6.11 4.23 -0.81
CA VAL A 107 -4.75 3.77 -0.59
C VAL A 107 -4.67 3.05 0.75
N ALA A 108 -3.86 2.02 0.82
CA ALA A 108 -3.54 1.29 2.03
C ALA A 108 -2.06 0.94 2.05
N VAL A 109 -1.50 0.83 3.26
CA VAL A 109 -0.16 0.30 3.46
C VAL A 109 -0.25 -1.01 4.24
N GLY A 110 0.68 -1.91 3.95
CA GLY A 110 0.74 -3.18 4.64
C GLY A 110 2.14 -3.75 4.69
N TYR A 111 2.28 -4.83 5.47
CA TYR A 111 3.48 -5.64 5.55
C TYR A 111 3.12 -7.11 5.47
N LYS A 112 4.09 -7.93 5.05
CA LYS A 112 3.94 -9.37 5.10
C LYS A 112 4.15 -9.84 6.56
N LYS A 113 3.14 -10.48 7.16
CA LYS A 113 3.28 -11.24 8.40
C LYS A 113 4.24 -12.41 8.13
N LYS A 114 5.23 -12.57 9.02
CA LYS A 114 6.11 -13.75 9.01
C LYS A 114 5.34 -14.98 9.47
#